data_AF-A0A180H305-F1
#
_entry.id   AF-A0A180H305-F1
#
_cell.length_a   1.000
_cell.length_b   1.000
_cell.length_c   1.000
_cell.angle_alpha   90.00
_cell.angle_beta   90.00
_cell.angle_gamma   90.00
#
_symmetry.space_group_name_H-M   'P 1'
#
loop_
_entity.id
_entity.type
_entity.pdbx_description
1 polymer ?
#
loop_
_entity_poly.entity_id
_entity_poly.type
_entity_poly.pdbx_seq_one_letter_code
_entity_poly.pdbx_strand_id
1 'polypeptide(L)'
;MPFGHSVRLVDFLETLTGLKEQDLDLGSINKQNKSQLLSQGRLFWNHFISISYIPTSEKSLYRGLAVQCRRSEPEEIDQIFPIYLQSDPKARPDEKCISICAVQFTNQDPDETLFLEDEDCEWSPSLAGIELLEPNPYLVLGFSLQRSRQKSHTSGSKRCSTENDDRRASLTFNSIGSFPFLTPRLVAALEELSEAYVDLLALHREAGTKEYLLNVSPRVYAR
;
A
#
# COMPACT_ATOMS: atom_id res chain seq x y z
N MET A 1 -13.85 1.62 -21.87
CA MET A 1 -14.56 2.74 -21.23
C MET A 1 -13.70 3.99 -21.35
N PRO A 2 -14.25 5.22 -21.56
CA PRO A 2 -13.46 6.33 -22.11
C PRO A 2 -12.90 7.37 -21.11
N PHE A 3 -13.09 7.23 -19.78
CA PHE A 3 -12.90 8.38 -18.87
C PHE A 3 -11.97 8.19 -17.67
N GLY A 4 -11.12 7.17 -17.63
CA GLY A 4 -10.00 7.16 -16.67
C GLY A 4 -8.69 7.35 -17.41
N HIS A 5 -7.95 8.40 -17.04
CA HIS A 5 -6.57 8.55 -17.51
C HIS A 5 -5.69 7.62 -16.68
N SER A 6 -4.93 6.74 -17.35
CA SER A 6 -3.92 5.94 -16.64
C SER A 6 -2.77 6.85 -16.22
N VAL A 7 -2.32 6.68 -14.98
CA VAL A 7 -1.18 7.40 -14.40
C VAL A 7 0.05 6.49 -14.50
N ARG A 8 1.22 7.03 -14.85
CA ARG A 8 2.44 6.21 -14.82
C ARG A 8 2.80 5.92 -13.37
N LEU A 9 3.23 4.69 -13.09
CA LEU A 9 3.64 4.29 -11.75
C LEU A 9 4.77 5.19 -11.24
N VAL A 10 5.73 5.53 -12.10
CA VAL A 10 6.83 6.43 -11.75
C VAL A 10 6.34 7.82 -11.30
N ASP A 11 5.32 8.39 -11.94
CA ASP A 11 4.78 9.70 -11.56
C ASP A 11 4.06 9.64 -10.20
N PHE A 12 3.36 8.52 -9.95
CA PHE A 12 2.73 8.25 -8.67
C PHE A 12 3.75 8.14 -7.54
N LEU A 13 4.82 7.36 -7.75
CA LEU A 13 5.89 7.20 -6.76
C LEU A 13 6.69 8.49 -6.56
N GLU A 14 6.96 9.23 -7.62
CA GLU A 14 7.59 10.56 -7.53
C GLU A 14 6.71 11.52 -6.73
N THR A 15 5.39 11.48 -6.91
CA THR A 15 4.46 12.30 -6.10
C THR A 15 4.55 11.91 -4.63
N LEU A 16 4.54 10.60 -4.31
CA LEU A 16 4.58 10.12 -2.92
C LEU A 16 5.91 10.40 -2.21
N THR A 17 7.03 10.27 -2.92
CA THR A 17 8.39 10.30 -2.34
C THR A 17 9.13 11.61 -2.58
N GLY A 18 8.76 12.36 -3.61
CA GLY A 18 9.53 13.50 -4.14
C GLY A 18 10.79 13.10 -4.91
N LEU A 19 11.01 11.80 -5.12
CA LEU A 19 12.21 11.27 -5.76
C LEU A 19 11.98 10.98 -7.24
N LYS A 20 12.99 11.24 -8.07
CA LYS A 20 12.99 10.87 -9.48
C LYS A 20 13.23 9.37 -9.63
N GLU A 21 12.84 8.83 -10.79
CA GLU A 21 12.96 7.39 -11.13
C GLU A 21 14.32 6.76 -10.77
N GLN A 22 15.40 7.48 -11.08
CA GLN A 22 16.78 7.05 -10.86
C GLN A 22 17.17 6.98 -9.37
N ASP A 23 16.49 7.78 -8.53
CA ASP A 23 16.77 7.92 -7.10
C ASP A 23 15.84 7.03 -6.24
N LEU A 24 14.82 6.39 -6.86
CA LEU A 24 13.94 5.44 -6.17
C LEU A 24 14.71 4.17 -5.81
N ASP A 25 14.96 3.98 -4.52
CA ASP A 25 15.39 2.70 -3.97
C ASP A 25 14.16 1.83 -3.68
N LEU A 26 13.96 0.80 -4.52
CA LEU A 26 12.82 -0.11 -4.43
C LEU A 26 13.16 -1.42 -3.70
N GLY A 27 14.21 -1.40 -2.89
CA GLY A 27 14.67 -2.54 -2.12
C GLY A 27 15.32 -3.61 -2.98
N SER A 28 14.83 -4.83 -2.87
CA SER A 28 15.48 -6.03 -3.40
C SER A 28 15.18 -6.39 -4.85
N ILE A 29 14.22 -5.71 -5.48
CA ILE A 29 13.87 -5.94 -6.88
C ILE A 29 15.10 -5.89 -7.80
N ASN A 30 15.21 -6.88 -8.69
CA ASN A 30 16.33 -6.92 -9.62
C ASN A 30 16.21 -5.84 -10.71
N LYS A 31 17.31 -5.57 -11.43
CA LYS A 31 17.37 -4.48 -12.42
C LYS A 31 16.35 -4.61 -13.55
N GLN A 32 16.10 -5.84 -14.03
CA GLN A 32 15.18 -6.10 -15.13
C GLN A 32 13.73 -5.84 -14.70
N ASN A 33 13.35 -6.39 -13.56
CA ASN A 33 12.02 -6.23 -12.96
C ASN A 33 11.76 -4.78 -12.55
N LYS A 34 12.76 -4.08 -12.00
CA LYS A 34 12.68 -2.64 -11.69
C LYS A 34 12.39 -1.82 -12.95
N SER A 35 13.15 -2.07 -14.02
CA SER A 35 12.98 -1.38 -15.30
C SER A 35 11.60 -1.64 -15.89
N GLN A 36 11.14 -2.89 -15.90
CA GLN A 36 9.79 -3.24 -16.38
C GLN A 36 8.71 -2.53 -15.55
N LEU A 37 8.79 -2.58 -14.22
CA LEU A 37 7.81 -2.00 -13.32
C LEU A 37 7.71 -0.48 -13.47
N LEU A 38 8.84 0.23 -13.53
CA LEU A 38 8.86 1.70 -13.61
C LEU A 38 8.52 2.23 -15.02
N SER A 39 9.00 1.57 -16.08
CA SER A 39 8.79 2.04 -17.45
C SER A 39 7.41 1.68 -18.02
N GLN A 40 6.87 0.52 -17.65
CA GLN A 40 5.60 0.01 -18.18
C GLN A 40 4.46 0.12 -17.19
N GLY A 41 4.75 0.27 -15.89
CA GLY A 41 3.73 0.31 -14.85
C GLY A 41 2.78 1.49 -15.00
N ARG A 42 1.49 1.16 -15.06
CA ARG A 42 0.40 2.12 -15.12
C ARG A 42 -0.64 1.81 -14.07
N LEU A 43 -1.12 2.86 -13.43
CA LEU A 43 -2.19 2.81 -12.44
C LEU A 43 -3.49 3.26 -13.09
N PHE A 44 -4.53 2.47 -12.88
CA PHE A 44 -5.87 2.79 -13.33
C PHE A 44 -6.87 2.21 -12.33
N TRP A 45 -7.64 3.10 -11.70
CA TRP A 45 -8.66 2.72 -10.73
C TRP A 45 -10.02 3.14 -11.26
N ASN A 46 -10.92 2.18 -11.39
CA ASN A 46 -12.29 2.41 -11.85
C ASN A 46 -13.30 2.19 -10.71
N HIS A 47 -12.98 1.28 -9.79
CA HIS A 47 -13.84 0.91 -8.69
C HIS A 47 -13.02 0.80 -7.42
N PHE A 48 -13.51 1.41 -6.33
CA PHE A 48 -12.98 1.22 -4.99
C PHE A 48 -14.04 0.49 -4.16
N ILE A 49 -13.71 -0.69 -3.66
CA ILE A 49 -14.63 -1.48 -2.82
C ILE A 49 -13.97 -1.89 -1.52
N SER A 50 -14.74 -1.94 -0.44
CA SER A 50 -14.32 -2.58 0.81
C SER A 50 -14.88 -3.99 0.83
N ILE A 51 -14.00 -4.98 1.02
CA ILE A 51 -14.37 -6.39 1.14
C ILE A 51 -13.72 -7.01 2.36
N SER A 52 -14.31 -8.08 2.87
CA SER A 52 -13.85 -8.79 4.06
C SER A 52 -12.84 -9.91 3.75
N TYR A 53 -12.26 -9.95 2.55
CA TYR A 53 -11.38 -11.03 2.11
C TYR A 53 -10.36 -10.52 1.08
N ILE A 54 -9.22 -11.17 0.90
CA ILE A 54 -8.27 -10.82 -0.17
C ILE A 54 -8.85 -11.28 -1.51
N PRO A 55 -8.93 -10.42 -2.54
CA PRO A 55 -9.48 -10.80 -3.83
C PRO A 55 -8.60 -11.88 -4.48
N THR A 56 -9.11 -13.10 -4.55
CA THR A 56 -8.41 -14.27 -5.13
C THR A 56 -8.49 -14.35 -6.64
N SER A 57 -9.37 -13.56 -7.29
CA SER A 57 -9.59 -13.65 -8.74
C SER A 57 -9.08 -12.43 -9.52
N GLU A 58 -8.20 -12.71 -10.47
CA GLU A 58 -7.62 -11.76 -11.44
C GLU A 58 -8.67 -10.96 -12.21
N LYS A 59 -9.85 -11.55 -12.47
CA LYS A 59 -10.94 -10.94 -13.27
C LYS A 59 -11.43 -9.61 -12.69
N SER A 60 -11.34 -9.45 -11.38
CA SER A 60 -11.77 -8.25 -10.69
C SER A 60 -10.71 -7.14 -10.76
N LEU A 61 -9.44 -7.49 -10.50
CA LEU A 61 -8.28 -6.63 -10.66
C LEU A 61 -8.13 -6.15 -12.11
N TYR A 62 -8.41 -7.01 -13.11
CA TYR A 62 -8.43 -6.65 -14.54
C TYR A 62 -9.31 -5.45 -14.86
N ARG A 63 -10.41 -5.26 -14.12
CA ARG A 63 -11.37 -4.17 -14.34
C ARG A 63 -11.03 -2.87 -13.61
N GLY A 64 -9.83 -2.77 -13.03
CA GLY A 64 -9.38 -1.59 -12.30
C GLY A 64 -9.97 -1.54 -10.89
N LEU A 65 -10.20 -2.70 -10.28
CA LEU A 65 -10.73 -2.78 -8.93
C LEU A 65 -9.61 -2.54 -7.93
N ALA A 66 -9.66 -1.42 -7.24
CA ALA A 66 -8.93 -1.19 -6.01
C ALA A 66 -9.78 -1.69 -4.84
N VAL A 67 -9.14 -2.42 -3.94
CA VAL A 67 -9.78 -3.14 -2.87
C VAL A 67 -9.20 -2.70 -1.54
N GLN A 68 -10.08 -2.35 -0.61
CA GLN A 68 -9.74 -2.26 0.80
C GLN A 68 -10.12 -3.58 1.47
N CYS A 69 -9.11 -4.30 1.94
CA CYS A 69 -9.27 -5.54 2.69
C CYS A 69 -9.61 -5.20 4.15
N ARG A 70 -10.52 -5.97 4.77
CA ARG A 70 -10.70 -5.89 6.23
C ARG A 70 -9.66 -6.78 6.88
N ARG A 71 -8.90 -6.22 7.84
CA ARG A 71 -7.96 -6.99 8.65
C ARG A 71 -8.70 -8.02 9.50
N SER A 72 -8.42 -9.29 9.29
CA SER A 72 -8.60 -10.36 10.27
C SER A 72 -7.39 -10.47 11.20
N GLU A 73 -6.18 -10.17 10.71
CA GLU A 73 -4.91 -10.33 11.43
C GLU A 73 -3.95 -9.13 11.23
N PRO A 74 -3.02 -8.84 12.17
CA PRO A 74 -2.14 -7.66 12.13
C PRO A 74 -1.13 -7.66 10.95
N GLU A 75 -0.81 -8.83 10.41
CA GLU A 75 0.12 -9.03 9.29
C GLU A 75 -0.55 -8.90 7.92
N GLU A 76 -1.83 -8.50 7.87
CA GLU A 76 -2.60 -8.45 6.64
C GLU A 76 -2.48 -7.12 5.88
N ILE A 77 -2.58 -7.23 4.56
CA ILE A 77 -2.66 -6.11 3.63
C ILE A 77 -3.95 -5.32 3.88
N ASP A 78 -3.86 -4.00 3.92
CA ASP A 78 -5.02 -3.13 4.04
C ASP A 78 -5.66 -2.82 2.69
N GLN A 79 -4.85 -2.60 1.66
CA GLN A 79 -5.35 -2.30 0.32
C GLN A 79 -4.55 -2.99 -0.78
N ILE A 80 -5.25 -3.37 -1.84
CA ILE A 80 -4.67 -3.95 -3.04
C ILE A 80 -5.22 -3.22 -4.25
N PHE A 81 -4.36 -2.85 -5.18
CA PHE A 81 -4.79 -2.30 -6.46
C PHE A 81 -3.92 -2.79 -7.62
N PRO A 82 -4.49 -2.91 -8.83
CA PRO A 82 -3.76 -3.41 -9.99
C PRO A 82 -2.73 -2.40 -10.50
N ILE A 83 -1.61 -2.95 -10.96
CA ILE A 83 -0.62 -2.27 -11.80
C ILE A 83 -0.67 -2.94 -13.17
N TYR A 84 -0.88 -2.16 -14.23
CA TYR A 84 -0.88 -2.64 -15.60
C TYR A 84 0.51 -2.42 -16.21
N LEU A 85 1.22 -3.48 -16.54
CA LEU A 85 2.52 -3.45 -17.20
C LEU A 85 2.32 -3.34 -18.71
N GLN A 86 2.25 -2.10 -19.20
CA GLN A 86 1.84 -1.84 -20.57
C GLN A 86 2.73 -0.80 -21.26
N SER A 87 3.44 -1.23 -22.31
CA SER A 87 4.30 -0.36 -23.11
C SER A 87 3.52 0.64 -23.97
N ASP A 88 2.39 0.22 -24.56
CA ASP A 88 1.53 1.11 -25.37
C ASP A 88 0.28 1.52 -24.56
N PRO A 89 0.13 2.80 -24.15
CA PRO A 89 -1.03 3.26 -23.39
C PRO A 89 -2.39 3.08 -24.08
N LYS A 90 -2.41 2.89 -25.40
CA LYS A 90 -3.64 2.73 -26.18
C LYS A 90 -4.04 1.27 -26.38
N ALA A 91 -3.15 0.33 -26.10
CA ALA A 91 -3.46 -1.07 -26.23
C ALA A 91 -4.53 -1.49 -25.19
N ARG A 92 -5.22 -2.60 -25.48
CA ARG A 92 -6.15 -3.17 -24.51
C ARG A 92 -5.32 -3.88 -23.43
N PRO A 93 -5.64 -3.73 -22.13
CA PRO A 93 -4.96 -4.46 -21.08
C PRO A 93 -5.12 -5.96 -21.33
N ASP A 94 -4.01 -6.69 -21.35
CA ASP A 94 -3.97 -8.15 -21.34
C ASP A 94 -3.91 -8.62 -19.87
N GLU A 95 -4.57 -9.72 -19.55
CA GLU A 95 -4.56 -10.31 -18.20
C GLU A 95 -3.12 -10.68 -17.78
N LYS A 96 -2.29 -11.09 -18.74
CA LYS A 96 -0.87 -11.39 -18.54
C LYS A 96 -0.02 -10.19 -18.14
N CYS A 97 -0.50 -8.99 -18.43
CA CYS A 97 0.19 -7.74 -18.11
C CYS A 97 -0.20 -7.20 -16.73
N ILE A 98 -1.00 -7.92 -15.95
CA ILE A 98 -1.43 -7.46 -14.64
C ILE A 98 -0.40 -7.82 -13.58
N SER A 99 -0.11 -6.83 -12.76
CA SER A 99 0.57 -6.96 -11.48
C SER A 99 -0.25 -6.23 -10.41
N ILE A 100 0.26 -6.17 -9.19
CA ILE A 100 -0.43 -5.57 -8.05
C ILE A 100 0.50 -4.65 -7.25
N CYS A 101 -0.14 -3.68 -6.60
CA CYS A 101 0.41 -2.98 -5.46
C CYS A 101 -0.36 -3.44 -4.22
N ALA A 102 0.35 -3.95 -3.23
CA ALA A 102 -0.18 -4.15 -1.89
C ALA A 102 0.20 -2.97 -1.00
N VAL A 103 -0.70 -2.60 -0.09
CA VAL A 103 -0.52 -1.50 0.84
C VAL A 103 -0.79 -1.99 2.24
N GLN A 104 0.15 -1.75 3.15
CA GLN A 104 0.01 -2.00 4.57
C GLN A 104 0.14 -0.67 5.33
N PHE A 105 -0.70 -0.48 6.34
CA PHE A 105 -0.60 0.59 7.32
C PHE A 105 -0.26 -0.02 8.69
N THR A 106 0.56 0.64 9.50
CA THR A 106 0.69 0.33 10.93
C THR A 106 0.21 1.52 11.73
N ASN A 107 -0.82 1.28 12.55
CA ASN A 107 -1.54 2.31 13.30
C ASN A 107 -1.75 1.93 14.77
N GLN A 108 -1.30 0.75 15.22
CA GLN A 108 -1.72 0.18 16.50
C GLN A 108 -0.63 0.11 17.57
N ASP A 109 0.66 0.07 17.21
CA ASP A 109 1.76 0.16 18.18
C ASP A 109 3.04 0.72 17.52
N PRO A 110 3.79 1.65 18.13
CA PRO A 110 5.15 2.00 17.68
C PRO A 110 6.10 0.79 17.57
N ASP A 111 5.82 -0.29 18.32
CA ASP A 111 6.55 -1.55 18.30
C ASP A 111 6.03 -2.55 17.24
N GLU A 112 4.90 -2.29 16.58
CA GLU A 112 4.39 -3.11 15.47
C GLU A 112 5.29 -2.90 14.24
N THR A 113 6.08 -3.92 13.89
CA THR A 113 6.92 -3.92 12.69
C THR A 113 6.04 -4.03 11.45
N LEU A 114 6.38 -3.26 10.42
CA LEU A 114 5.86 -3.54 9.08
C LEU A 114 6.44 -4.90 8.66
N PHE A 115 5.70 -5.74 7.93
CA PHE A 115 6.28 -6.98 7.39
C PHE A 115 7.41 -6.70 6.37
N LEU A 116 7.56 -5.44 5.95
CA LEU A 116 8.68 -4.94 5.15
C LEU A 116 9.96 -4.72 5.97
N GLU A 117 9.86 -4.69 7.30
CA GLU A 117 10.97 -4.53 8.25
C GLU A 117 11.45 -5.86 8.83
N ASP A 118 10.62 -6.91 8.80
CA ASP A 118 10.98 -8.25 9.25
C ASP A 118 11.83 -9.00 8.21
N GLU A 119 12.81 -9.76 8.68
CA GLU A 119 13.84 -10.41 7.84
C GLU A 119 13.29 -11.52 6.91
N ASP A 120 12.03 -11.94 7.08
CA ASP A 120 11.49 -13.16 6.45
C ASP A 120 10.64 -12.93 5.19
N CYS A 121 10.36 -11.69 4.80
CA CYS A 121 9.72 -11.36 3.50
C CYS A 121 8.53 -12.25 3.15
N GLU A 122 7.73 -12.58 4.16
CA GLU A 122 6.70 -13.61 4.05
C GLU A 122 5.59 -13.19 3.09
N TRP A 123 5.49 -11.91 2.76
CA TRP A 123 4.46 -11.43 1.88
C TRP A 123 4.81 -11.53 0.38
N SER A 124 4.03 -12.33 -0.35
CA SER A 124 3.99 -12.40 -1.81
C SER A 124 2.55 -12.56 -2.32
N PRO A 125 2.25 -12.20 -3.58
CA PRO A 125 0.91 -12.39 -4.16
C PRO A 125 0.42 -13.83 -4.04
N SER A 126 1.28 -14.81 -4.33
CA SER A 126 0.96 -16.23 -4.23
C SER A 126 0.61 -16.68 -2.81
N LEU A 127 1.30 -16.16 -1.79
CA LEU A 127 1.00 -16.48 -0.39
C LEU A 127 -0.31 -15.84 0.06
N ALA A 128 -0.66 -14.69 -0.50
CA ALA A 128 -1.96 -14.04 -0.30
C ALA A 128 -3.11 -14.70 -1.10
N GLY A 129 -2.87 -15.81 -1.81
CA GLY A 129 -3.87 -16.46 -2.67
C GLY A 129 -4.23 -15.65 -3.92
N ILE A 130 -3.37 -14.72 -4.32
CA ILE A 130 -3.51 -13.93 -5.54
C ILE A 130 -2.67 -14.62 -6.62
N GLU A 131 -3.37 -15.29 -7.52
CA GLU A 131 -2.74 -15.86 -8.70
C GLU A 131 -2.49 -14.74 -9.71
N LEU A 132 -1.24 -14.64 -10.21
CA LEU A 132 -0.89 -13.81 -11.36
C LEU A 132 -0.53 -14.76 -12.50
N LEU A 133 -1.12 -14.56 -13.68
CA LEU A 133 -0.88 -15.41 -14.85
C LEU A 133 0.58 -15.50 -15.26
N GLU A 134 1.34 -14.43 -15.05
CA GLU A 134 2.77 -14.34 -15.34
C GLU A 134 3.52 -13.93 -14.07
N PRO A 135 4.80 -14.30 -13.92
CA PRO A 135 5.63 -13.92 -12.78
C PRO A 135 6.05 -12.44 -12.87
N ASN A 136 5.07 -11.54 -12.93
CA ASN A 136 5.28 -10.10 -13.05
C ASN A 136 5.88 -9.51 -11.77
N PRO A 137 6.66 -8.42 -11.88
CA PRO A 137 7.13 -7.66 -10.73
C PRO A 137 5.97 -6.95 -10.05
N TYR A 138 5.95 -6.91 -8.73
CA TYR A 138 4.87 -6.32 -7.92
C TYR A 138 5.43 -5.33 -6.89
N LEU A 139 4.57 -4.46 -6.39
CA LEU A 139 4.93 -3.39 -5.47
C LEU A 139 4.28 -3.59 -4.10
N VAL A 140 5.01 -3.24 -3.05
CA VAL A 140 4.48 -3.23 -1.69
C VAL A 140 4.82 -1.90 -1.01
N LEU A 141 3.80 -1.24 -0.47
CA LEU A 141 3.93 0.05 0.21
C LEU A 141 3.57 -0.13 1.68
N GLY A 142 4.51 0.19 2.57
CA GLY A 142 4.29 0.21 4.01
C GLY A 142 4.18 1.63 4.52
N PHE A 143 3.17 1.90 5.34
CA PHE A 143 2.89 3.21 5.91
C PHE A 143 2.84 3.13 7.42
N SER A 144 3.79 3.77 8.10
CA SER A 144 3.78 3.93 9.55
C SER A 144 3.66 5.40 9.90
N LEU A 145 2.43 5.89 10.06
CA LEU A 145 2.17 7.33 10.17
C LEU A 145 2.37 7.89 11.59
N GLN A 146 2.31 7.03 12.61
CA GLN A 146 2.42 7.41 14.03
C GLN A 146 3.85 7.36 14.57
N ARG A 147 4.82 6.80 13.83
CA ARG A 147 6.21 6.79 14.29
C ARG A 147 6.75 8.21 14.32
N SER A 148 7.20 8.65 15.51
CA SER A 148 7.84 9.95 15.67
C SER A 148 9.08 10.04 14.79
N ARG A 149 9.46 11.27 14.41
CA ARG A 149 10.66 11.61 13.61
C ARG A 149 11.99 11.07 14.16
N GLN A 150 12.02 10.35 15.28
CA GLN A 150 13.25 10.05 16.01
C GLN A 150 14.14 8.95 15.45
N LYS A 151 13.74 8.20 14.42
CA LYS A 151 14.71 7.34 13.73
C LYS A 151 14.54 7.46 12.22
N SER A 152 15.38 8.30 11.62
CA SER A 152 15.81 8.12 10.24
C SER A 152 16.55 6.78 10.14
N HIS A 153 15.81 5.68 10.05
CA HIS A 153 16.36 4.48 9.48
C HIS A 153 16.41 4.72 7.98
N THR A 154 17.60 5.15 7.56
CA THR A 154 18.17 4.98 6.23
C THR A 154 17.50 3.85 5.47
N SER A 155 16.98 4.16 4.27
CA SER A 155 16.71 3.20 3.21
C SER A 155 17.84 2.18 3.18
N GLY A 156 17.47 0.96 3.52
CA GLY A 156 18.35 -0.17 3.60
C GLY A 156 17.47 -1.39 3.74
N SER A 157 16.66 -1.64 2.72
CA SER A 157 16.00 -2.95 2.57
C SER A 157 17.12 -3.99 2.60
N LYS A 158 17.25 -4.71 3.72
CA LYS A 158 18.04 -5.94 3.73
C LYS A 158 17.44 -6.85 2.66
N ARG A 159 18.31 -7.46 1.84
CA ARG A 159 17.91 -8.38 0.78
C ARG A 159 17.30 -9.62 1.40
N CYS A 160 16.20 -10.06 0.82
CA CYS A 160 15.65 -11.35 1.17
C CYS A 160 16.33 -12.47 0.41
N SER A 161 16.31 -13.67 0.96
CA SER A 161 16.96 -14.83 0.36
C SER A 161 16.02 -15.66 -0.53
N THR A 162 14.76 -15.26 -0.71
CA THR A 162 13.75 -16.03 -1.45
C THR A 162 13.68 -15.63 -2.94
N GLU A 163 13.30 -16.55 -3.83
CA GLU A 163 13.14 -16.30 -5.28
C GLU A 163 12.13 -15.17 -5.60
N ASN A 164 11.24 -14.84 -4.67
CA ASN A 164 10.30 -13.73 -4.81
C ASN A 164 10.94 -12.34 -4.58
N ASP A 165 12.15 -12.29 -4.05
CA ASP A 165 12.87 -11.05 -3.75
C ASP A 165 13.18 -10.25 -5.02
N ASP A 166 13.57 -10.97 -6.07
CA ASP A 166 13.94 -10.39 -7.37
C ASP A 166 12.78 -9.65 -8.06
N ARG A 167 11.53 -9.96 -7.72
CA ARG A 167 10.31 -9.40 -8.32
C ARG A 167 9.62 -8.35 -7.46
N ARG A 168 10.00 -8.24 -6.19
CA ARG A 168 9.30 -7.40 -5.22
C ARG A 168 9.96 -6.04 -5.10
N ALA A 169 9.24 -5.00 -5.53
CA ALA A 169 9.57 -3.64 -5.15
C ALA A 169 8.92 -3.31 -3.81
N SER A 170 9.65 -2.61 -2.93
CA SER A 170 9.11 -2.14 -1.65
C SER A 170 9.50 -0.69 -1.35
N LEU A 171 8.59 0.03 -0.70
CA LEU A 171 8.84 1.36 -0.13
C LEU A 171 8.16 1.48 1.23
N THR A 172 8.84 2.12 2.18
CA THR A 172 8.32 2.41 3.51
C THR A 172 8.23 3.92 3.73
N PHE A 173 7.09 4.35 4.28
CA PHE A 173 6.81 5.74 4.62
C PHE A 173 6.64 5.86 6.12
N ASN A 174 7.67 6.41 6.77
CA ASN A 174 7.70 6.60 8.22
C ASN A 174 7.35 8.06 8.52
N SER A 175 6.24 8.30 9.22
CA SER A 175 5.63 9.60 9.51
C SER A 175 4.91 10.26 8.34
N ILE A 176 3.92 11.07 8.69
CA ILE A 176 3.15 11.91 7.76
C ILE A 176 3.98 13.04 7.14
N GLY A 177 5.09 13.42 7.78
CA GLY A 177 6.04 14.39 7.24
C GLY A 177 6.87 13.87 6.07
N SER A 178 6.78 12.58 5.74
CA SER A 178 7.52 11.97 4.61
C SER A 178 6.90 12.23 3.25
N PHE A 179 5.74 12.88 3.19
CA PHE A 179 5.02 13.17 1.94
C PHE A 179 5.27 14.61 1.49
N PRO A 180 6.15 14.84 0.50
CA PRO A 180 6.52 16.20 0.07
C PRO A 180 5.37 16.94 -0.63
N PHE A 181 4.36 16.22 -1.11
CA PHE A 181 3.17 16.82 -1.72
C PHE A 181 2.21 17.42 -0.68
N LEU A 182 2.35 17.09 0.61
CA LEU A 182 1.53 17.66 1.66
C LEU A 182 2.06 19.04 2.07
N THR A 183 1.16 20.03 2.12
CA THR A 183 1.51 21.36 2.64
C THR A 183 1.75 21.30 4.15
N PRO A 184 2.58 22.19 4.73
CA PRO A 184 2.81 22.21 6.17
C PRO A 184 1.53 22.34 6.99
N ARG A 185 0.52 23.07 6.48
CA ARG A 185 -0.79 23.21 7.13
C ARG A 185 -1.58 21.90 7.14
N LEU A 186 -1.51 21.13 6.05
CA LEU A 186 -2.16 19.83 5.97
C LEU A 186 -1.45 18.80 6.85
N VAL A 187 -0.12 18.81 6.87
CA VAL A 187 0.66 17.97 7.78
C VAL A 187 0.24 18.24 9.22
N ALA A 188 0.25 19.49 9.67
CA ALA A 188 -0.15 19.86 11.03
C ALA A 188 -1.60 19.45 11.35
N ALA A 189 -2.54 19.66 10.43
CA ALA A 189 -3.94 19.27 10.63
C ALA A 189 -4.14 17.74 10.71
N LEU A 190 -3.36 16.97 9.94
CA LEU A 190 -3.43 15.51 9.98
C LEU A 190 -2.73 14.94 11.21
N GLU A 191 -1.64 15.57 11.68
CA GLU A 191 -1.00 15.28 12.97
C GLU A 191 -2.01 15.53 14.11
N GLU A 192 -2.67 16.70 14.13
CA GLU A 192 -3.71 17.03 15.11
C GLU A 192 -4.88 16.03 15.10
N LEU A 193 -5.34 15.63 13.90
CA LEU A 193 -6.39 14.61 13.77
C LEU A 193 -5.94 13.25 14.32
N SER A 194 -4.68 12.89 14.11
CA SER A 194 -4.13 11.63 14.63
C SER A 194 -4.05 11.62 16.15
N GLU A 195 -3.67 12.74 16.77
CA GLU A 195 -3.64 12.90 18.23
C GLU A 195 -5.05 12.90 18.82
N ALA A 196 -6.01 13.57 18.17
CA ALA A 196 -7.41 13.60 18.61
C ALA A 196 -8.07 12.21 18.61
N TYR A 197 -7.68 11.32 17.69
CA TYR A 197 -8.21 9.95 17.63
C TYR A 197 -7.76 9.09 18.82
N VAL A 198 -6.54 9.31 19.33
CA VAL A 198 -6.05 8.65 20.55
C VAL A 198 -6.93 9.02 21.75
N ASP A 199 -7.39 10.27 21.82
CA ASP A 199 -8.26 10.76 22.88
C ASP A 199 -9.68 10.14 22.82
N LEU A 200 -10.18 9.86 21.61
CA LEU A 200 -11.44 9.12 21.40
C LEU A 200 -11.34 7.65 21.85
N LEU A 201 -10.19 7.00 21.69
CA LEU A 201 -9.95 5.65 22.22
C LEU A 201 -9.81 5.66 23.74
N ALA A 202 -9.30 6.73 24.34
CA ALA A 202 -9.30 6.90 25.80
C ALA A 202 -10.73 7.03 26.36
N LEU A 203 -11.61 7.74 25.66
CA LEU A 203 -13.05 7.83 25.95
C LEU A 203 -13.79 6.49 25.85
N HIS A 204 -13.22 5.49 25.17
CA HIS A 204 -13.76 4.12 25.06
C HIS A 204 -13.79 3.37 26.41
N ARG A 205 -13.05 3.84 27.42
CA ARG A 205 -13.03 3.24 28.76
C ARG A 205 -14.23 3.61 29.63
N GLU A 206 -15.03 4.59 29.21
CA GLU A 206 -16.27 4.97 29.89
C GLU A 206 -17.47 4.22 29.31
N ALA A 207 -18.23 3.53 30.17
CA ALA A 207 -19.25 2.56 29.76
C ALA A 207 -20.38 3.14 28.88
N GLY A 208 -20.65 4.46 28.94
CA GLY A 208 -21.70 5.11 28.14
C GLY A 208 -21.28 5.46 26.71
N THR A 209 -19.98 5.66 26.46
CA THR A 209 -19.47 6.19 25.18
C THR A 209 -19.37 5.09 24.12
N LYS A 210 -19.18 3.84 24.54
CA LYS A 210 -19.11 2.66 23.66
C LYS A 210 -20.42 2.42 22.91
N GLU A 211 -21.56 2.58 23.57
CA GLU A 211 -22.89 2.37 22.98
C GLU A 211 -23.28 3.49 22.02
N TYR A 212 -22.87 4.73 22.32
CA TYR A 212 -23.01 5.86 21.40
C TYR A 212 -22.17 5.64 20.13
N LEU A 213 -20.89 5.30 20.25
CA LEU A 213 -20.01 5.11 19.08
C LEU A 213 -20.39 3.91 18.21
N LEU A 214 -20.90 2.81 18.80
CA LEU A 214 -21.48 1.70 18.02
C LEU A 214 -22.68 2.16 17.17
N ASN A 215 -23.47 3.11 17.66
CA ASN A 215 -24.59 3.68 16.92
C ASN A 215 -24.17 4.70 15.85
N VAL A 216 -23.15 5.53 16.11
CA VAL A 216 -22.75 6.61 15.17
C VAL A 216 -21.73 6.13 14.13
N SER A 217 -20.89 5.14 14.45
CA SER A 217 -19.85 4.63 13.55
C SER A 217 -19.78 3.10 13.56
N PRO A 218 -20.84 2.40 13.09
CA PRO A 218 -20.90 0.93 13.08
C PRO A 218 -19.78 0.26 12.26
N ARG A 219 -19.07 1.02 11.41
CA ARG A 219 -17.99 0.53 10.54
C ARG A 219 -16.63 0.38 11.22
N VAL A 220 -16.42 1.02 12.37
CA VAL A 220 -15.14 0.92 13.14
C VAL A 220 -15.12 -0.32 14.04
N TYR A 221 -16.30 -0.87 14.37
CA TYR A 221 -16.44 -1.92 15.38
C TYR A 221 -17.20 -3.17 14.92
N ALA A 222 -17.42 -3.36 13.61
CA ALA A 222 -18.02 -4.59 13.10
C ALA A 222 -17.02 -5.75 13.22
N ARG A 223 -17.13 -6.49 14.32
CA ARG A 223 -16.60 -7.85 14.50
C ARG A 223 -17.30 -8.84 13.58
#